data_AF-A0A1Y3WVU8-F1
#
_entry.id   AF-A0A1Y3WVU8-F1
#
_cell.length_a   1.000
_cell.length_b   1.000
_cell.length_c   1.000
_cell.angle_alpha   90.00
_cell.angle_beta   90.00
_cell.angle_gamma   90.00
#
_symmetry.space_group_name_H-M   'P 1'
#
loop_
_entity.id
_entity.type
_entity.pdbx_description
1 polymer ?
#
loop_
_entity_poly.entity_id
_entity_poly.type
_entity_poly.pdbx_seq_one_letter_code
_entity_poly.pdbx_strand_id
1 'polypeptide(L)'
;MISSQQNIIILIKRMLIILLYGAIISEMFFFPSWANFCGCVMAFICCKVFVLFFLKREIILRYPFAFMMFLSMFLYRYLPLIATIVEGKPITYGLELPYKTFLLETILFMVSCLAFHFSMYGSKNNVLQKILYKIGFFDRYSSLTIWCLGLVGLFARLHLYSVDDIEYGDVTNKFMEGLIYLMYVPIVLLHPSLLGFIQYDDRSVIDKRVKPNPIRNSILKKRMQRQCLSVSQFKLHSSVLVEKKILFMSI
;
A
#
# COMPACT_ATOMS: atom_id res chain seq x y z
N MET A 1 -0.84 2.16 -27.49
CA MET A 1 -1.01 2.65 -26.10
C MET A 1 -0.05 2.00 -25.09
N ILE A 2 0.30 0.71 -25.24
CA ILE A 2 1.27 0.04 -24.35
C ILE A 2 2.72 0.52 -24.60
N SER A 3 3.07 0.83 -25.86
CA SER A 3 4.39 1.34 -26.25
C SER A 3 4.71 2.72 -25.66
N SER A 4 3.75 3.65 -25.67
CA SER A 4 3.97 5.01 -25.15
C SER A 4 4.24 5.02 -23.64
N GLN A 5 3.56 4.15 -22.87
CA GLN A 5 3.74 4.06 -21.42
C GLN A 5 5.10 3.45 -21.04
N GLN A 6 5.59 2.46 -21.80
CA GLN A 6 6.94 1.91 -21.60
C GLN A 6 8.02 2.96 -21.91
N ASN A 7 7.80 3.78 -22.94
CA ASN A 7 8.71 4.87 -23.30
C ASN A 7 8.83 5.91 -22.18
N ILE A 8 7.73 6.23 -21.48
CA ILE A 8 7.75 7.17 -20.33
C ILE A 8 8.63 6.64 -19.19
N ILE A 9 8.50 5.36 -18.84
CA ILE A 9 9.32 4.77 -17.76
C ILE A 9 10.80 4.80 -18.13
N ILE A 10 11.13 4.48 -19.38
CA ILE A 10 12.52 4.54 -19.88
C ILE A 10 13.05 5.99 -19.85
N LEU A 11 12.24 6.96 -20.23
CA LEU A 11 12.58 8.38 -20.17
C LEU A 11 12.88 8.81 -18.73
N ILE A 12 12.01 8.49 -17.77
CA ILE A 12 12.20 8.82 -16.35
C ILE A 12 13.49 8.19 -15.82
N LYS A 13 13.76 6.91 -16.14
CA LYS A 13 15.01 6.23 -15.77
C LYS A 13 16.23 6.98 -16.26
N ARG A 14 16.20 7.39 -17.54
CA ARG A 14 17.29 8.11 -18.17
C ARG A 14 17.51 9.48 -17.51
N MET A 15 16.43 10.22 -17.25
CA MET A 15 16.51 11.52 -16.58
C MET A 15 17.10 11.40 -15.18
N LEU A 16 16.62 10.46 -14.35
CA LEU A 16 17.15 10.24 -12.99
C LEU A 16 18.64 9.90 -12.99
N ILE A 17 19.09 9.06 -13.94
CA ILE A 17 20.49 8.67 -14.05
C ILE A 17 21.36 9.85 -14.52
N ILE A 18 20.91 10.62 -15.51
CA ILE A 18 21.63 11.80 -16.01
C ILE A 18 21.79 12.84 -14.89
N LEU A 19 20.68 13.16 -14.20
CA LEU A 19 20.68 14.10 -13.08
C LEU A 19 21.58 13.61 -11.95
N LEU A 20 21.58 12.32 -11.64
CA LEU A 20 22.47 11.74 -10.62
C LEU A 20 23.95 11.96 -10.97
N TYR A 21 24.37 11.58 -12.17
CA TYR A 21 25.77 11.72 -12.56
C TYR A 21 26.19 13.19 -12.63
N GLY A 22 25.33 14.06 -13.16
CA GLY A 22 25.56 15.51 -13.17
C GLY A 22 25.74 16.07 -11.76
N ALA A 23 24.89 15.65 -10.82
CA ALA A 23 24.97 16.07 -9.43
C ALA A 23 26.23 15.54 -8.73
N ILE A 24 26.59 14.26 -8.89
CA ILE A 24 27.82 13.70 -8.29
C ILE A 24 29.07 14.41 -8.80
N ILE A 25 29.18 14.64 -10.11
CA ILE A 25 30.33 15.35 -10.69
C ILE A 25 30.42 16.77 -10.14
N SER A 26 29.29 17.48 -10.10
CA SER A 26 29.24 18.85 -9.60
C SER A 26 29.59 18.91 -8.12
N GLU A 27 29.04 18.03 -7.29
CA GLU A 27 29.32 17.96 -5.85
C GLU A 27 30.80 17.70 -5.56
N MET A 28 31.42 16.76 -6.29
CA MET A 28 32.86 16.45 -6.11
C MET A 28 33.78 17.55 -6.65
N PHE A 29 33.32 18.33 -7.63
CA PHE A 29 34.09 19.44 -8.18
C PHE A 29 34.02 20.68 -7.27
N PHE A 30 32.83 21.04 -6.79
CA PHE A 30 32.63 22.22 -5.94
C PHE A 30 32.98 21.98 -4.47
N PHE A 31 32.67 20.79 -3.93
CA PHE A 31 32.85 20.46 -2.51
C PHE A 31 33.58 19.13 -2.30
N PRO A 32 34.89 19.06 -2.65
CA PRO A 32 35.67 17.84 -2.49
C PRO A 32 35.87 17.49 -1.00
N SER A 33 35.15 16.49 -0.52
CA SER A 33 35.27 15.95 0.86
C SER A 33 34.88 14.48 0.91
N TRP A 34 35.56 13.71 1.77
CA TRP A 34 35.24 12.30 2.00
C TRP A 34 33.80 12.08 2.48
N ALA A 35 33.27 12.99 3.29
CA ALA A 35 31.89 12.90 3.77
C ALA A 35 30.89 13.11 2.62
N ASN A 36 31.14 14.07 1.72
CA ASN A 36 30.31 14.30 0.54
C ASN A 36 30.39 13.12 -0.44
N PHE A 37 31.57 12.51 -0.58
CA PHE A 37 31.75 11.30 -1.38
C PHE A 37 30.88 10.15 -0.85
N CYS A 38 30.84 9.92 0.47
CA CYS A 38 29.94 8.94 1.08
C CYS A 38 28.46 9.24 0.78
N GLY A 39 28.04 10.52 0.83
CA GLY A 39 26.69 10.94 0.44
C GLY A 39 26.38 10.65 -1.03
N CYS A 40 27.33 10.91 -1.93
CA CYS A 40 27.21 10.58 -3.35
C CYS A 40 27.09 9.07 -3.60
N VAL A 41 27.87 8.26 -2.88
CA VAL A 41 27.80 6.79 -2.94
C VAL A 41 26.44 6.29 -2.45
N MET A 42 25.90 6.82 -1.35
CA MET A 42 24.55 6.50 -0.87
C MET A 42 23.51 6.79 -1.95
N ALA A 43 23.51 8.01 -2.51
CA ALA A 43 22.56 8.42 -3.53
C ALA A 43 22.66 7.54 -4.79
N PHE A 44 23.89 7.16 -5.17
CA PHE A 44 24.14 6.27 -6.29
C PHE A 44 23.55 4.87 -6.07
N ILE A 45 23.85 4.24 -4.92
CA ILE A 45 23.33 2.91 -4.57
C ILE A 45 21.80 2.93 -4.53
N CYS A 46 21.22 3.91 -3.83
CA CYS A 46 19.77 4.03 -3.70
C CYS A 46 19.09 4.21 -5.06
N CYS A 47 19.64 5.06 -5.94
CA CYS A 47 19.10 5.29 -7.27
C CYS A 47 19.18 4.04 -8.15
N LYS A 48 20.32 3.34 -8.15
CA LYS A 48 20.47 2.08 -8.92
C LYS A 48 19.48 1.03 -8.46
N VAL A 49 19.35 0.81 -7.15
CA VAL A 49 18.41 -0.15 -6.57
C VAL A 49 16.97 0.24 -6.92
N PHE A 50 16.60 1.52 -6.76
CA PHE A 50 15.25 2.00 -7.10
C PHE A 50 14.91 1.81 -8.58
N VAL A 51 15.79 2.19 -9.49
CA VAL A 51 15.58 2.09 -10.95
C VAL A 51 15.52 0.64 -11.43
N LEU A 52 16.36 -0.23 -10.86
CA LEU A 52 16.43 -1.64 -11.24
C LEU A 52 15.28 -2.46 -10.67
N PHE A 53 14.91 -2.24 -9.40
CA PHE A 53 13.91 -3.04 -8.73
C PHE A 53 12.52 -2.43 -8.79
N PHE A 54 12.33 -1.16 -8.44
CA PHE A 54 11.01 -0.56 -8.21
C PHE A 54 10.41 0.12 -9.43
N LEU A 55 11.22 0.74 -10.27
CA LEU A 55 10.76 1.47 -11.45
C LEU A 55 10.46 0.51 -12.62
N LYS A 56 9.59 -0.48 -12.37
CA LYS A 56 9.04 -1.41 -13.37
C LYS A 56 7.53 -1.27 -13.41
N ARG A 57 6.97 -1.31 -14.62
CA ARG A 57 5.52 -1.18 -14.84
C ARG A 57 4.71 -2.20 -14.03
N GLU A 58 5.18 -3.45 -13.99
CA GLU A 58 4.52 -4.54 -13.27
C GLU A 58 4.37 -4.24 -11.78
N ILE A 59 5.40 -3.66 -11.17
CA ILE A 59 5.43 -3.34 -9.73
C ILE A 59 4.55 -2.13 -9.44
N ILE A 60 4.63 -1.09 -10.28
CA ILE A 60 3.81 0.13 -10.15
C ILE A 60 2.32 -0.21 -10.22
N LEU A 61 1.92 -1.09 -11.15
CA LEU A 61 0.51 -1.45 -11.33
C LEU A 61 0.02 -2.45 -10.28
N ARG A 62 0.87 -3.38 -9.84
CA ARG A 62 0.48 -4.43 -8.88
C ARG A 62 0.53 -3.96 -7.42
N TYR A 63 1.43 -3.04 -7.10
CA TYR A 63 1.66 -2.55 -5.72
C TYR A 63 1.81 -1.01 -5.68
N PRO A 64 0.77 -0.24 -6.07
CA PRO A 64 0.87 1.22 -6.22
C PRO A 64 1.21 1.92 -4.89
N PHE A 65 0.63 1.48 -3.77
CA PHE A 65 0.91 2.08 -2.46
C PHE A 65 2.35 1.84 -2.00
N ALA A 66 2.84 0.61 -2.13
CA ALA A 66 4.23 0.30 -1.80
C ALA A 66 5.18 1.08 -2.70
N PHE A 67 4.89 1.19 -4.00
CA PHE A 67 5.67 2.01 -4.92
C PHE A 67 5.75 3.48 -4.47
N MET A 68 4.63 4.09 -4.07
CA MET A 68 4.62 5.47 -3.57
C MET A 68 5.45 5.64 -2.29
N MET A 69 5.40 4.68 -1.37
CA MET A 69 6.23 4.67 -0.16
C MET A 69 7.72 4.57 -0.50
N PHE A 70 8.11 3.68 -1.41
CA PHE A 70 9.50 3.57 -1.84
C PHE A 70 9.96 4.77 -2.67
N LEU A 71 9.06 5.39 -3.43
CA LEU A 71 9.33 6.63 -4.16
C LEU A 71 9.64 7.77 -3.19
N SER A 72 8.84 7.97 -2.13
CA SER A 72 9.12 9.01 -1.13
C SER A 72 10.43 8.75 -0.40
N MET A 73 10.68 7.49 0.00
CA MET A 73 11.91 7.08 0.67
C MET A 73 13.15 7.26 -0.22
N PHE A 74 13.01 7.02 -1.53
CA PHE A 74 14.06 7.29 -2.50
C PHE A 74 14.29 8.79 -2.68
N LEU A 75 13.23 9.57 -2.88
CA LEU A 75 13.31 11.01 -3.08
C LEU A 75 13.96 11.70 -1.87
N TYR A 76 13.63 11.29 -0.65
CA TYR A 76 14.28 11.81 0.56
C TYR A 76 15.81 11.73 0.54
N ARG A 77 16.38 10.70 -0.10
CA ARG A 77 17.85 10.51 -0.19
C ARG A 77 18.46 11.09 -1.46
N TYR A 78 17.65 11.20 -2.51
CA TYR A 78 18.08 11.66 -3.82
C TYR A 78 18.00 13.19 -3.96
N LEU A 79 16.95 13.80 -3.40
CA LEU A 79 16.68 15.22 -3.53
C LEU A 79 17.72 16.10 -2.83
N PRO A 80 18.23 15.77 -1.62
CA PRO A 80 19.25 16.58 -0.96
C PRO A 80 20.48 16.80 -1.84
N LEU A 81 20.96 15.76 -2.55
CA LEU A 81 22.10 15.88 -3.46
C LEU A 81 21.87 16.94 -4.56
N ILE A 82 20.65 17.05 -5.09
CA ILE A 82 20.33 18.05 -6.12
C ILE A 82 20.10 19.42 -5.49
N ALA A 83 19.33 19.47 -4.40
CA ALA A 83 18.95 20.71 -3.75
C ALA A 83 20.16 21.46 -3.17
N THR A 84 21.11 20.75 -2.55
CA THR A 84 22.29 21.38 -1.95
C THR A 84 23.20 22.00 -3.00
N ILE A 85 23.31 21.39 -4.18
CA ILE A 85 24.05 21.95 -5.32
C ILE A 85 23.37 23.24 -5.81
N VAL A 86 22.05 23.25 -5.93
CA VAL A 86 21.29 24.45 -6.32
C VAL A 86 21.45 25.57 -5.28
N GLU A 87 21.54 25.23 -4.01
CA GLU A 87 21.80 26.17 -2.92
C GLU A 87 23.27 26.57 -2.78
N GLY A 88 24.19 25.92 -3.49
CA GLY A 88 25.63 26.16 -3.36
C GLY A 88 26.19 25.73 -2.00
N LYS A 89 25.64 24.67 -1.40
CA LYS A 89 26.08 24.09 -0.13
C LYS A 89 26.50 22.64 -0.31
N PRO A 90 27.40 22.11 0.54
CA PRO A 90 27.75 20.70 0.50
C PRO A 90 26.57 19.83 0.96
N ILE A 91 26.47 18.60 0.46
CA ILE A 91 25.45 17.61 0.88
C ILE A 91 25.48 17.30 2.38
N THR A 92 26.61 17.58 3.03
CA THR A 92 26.82 17.40 4.47
C THR A 92 26.35 18.57 5.32
N TYR A 93 25.86 19.64 4.69
CA TYR A 93 25.38 20.83 5.38
C TYR A 93 24.21 20.48 6.32
N GLY A 94 24.34 20.85 7.59
CA GLY A 94 23.33 20.55 8.62
C GLY A 94 23.38 19.13 9.18
N LEU A 95 24.34 18.29 8.79
CA LEU A 95 24.54 16.97 9.38
C LEU A 95 25.64 17.00 10.44
N GLU A 96 25.31 16.62 11.68
CA GLU A 96 26.29 16.50 12.77
C GLU A 96 27.22 15.29 12.56
N LEU A 97 26.67 14.15 12.09
CA LEU A 97 27.38 12.87 11.95
C LEU A 97 27.18 12.28 10.54
N PRO A 98 27.69 12.92 9.48
CA PRO A 98 27.34 12.59 8.09
C PRO A 98 27.65 11.14 7.71
N TYR A 99 28.80 10.61 8.14
CA TYR A 99 29.18 9.22 7.85
C TYR A 99 28.21 8.19 8.40
N LYS A 100 27.79 8.35 9.67
CA LYS A 100 26.85 7.43 10.32
C LYS A 100 25.49 7.53 9.67
N THR A 101 25.02 8.74 9.39
CA THR A 101 23.73 8.98 8.75
C THR A 101 23.66 8.32 7.37
N PHE A 102 24.63 8.58 6.49
CA PHE A 102 24.62 8.00 5.14
C PHE A 102 24.67 6.47 5.16
N LEU A 103 25.46 5.88 6.07
CA LEU A 103 25.55 4.43 6.21
C LEU A 103 24.23 3.83 6.69
N LEU A 104 23.65 4.36 7.78
CA LEU A 104 22.40 3.87 8.36
C LEU A 104 21.24 4.03 7.37
N GLU A 105 21.16 5.16 6.67
CA GLU A 105 20.16 5.41 5.64
C GLU A 105 20.26 4.43 4.48
N THR A 106 21.49 4.10 4.04
CA THR A 106 21.73 3.09 3.01
C THR A 106 21.27 1.72 3.48
N ILE A 107 21.64 1.29 4.70
CA ILE A 107 21.23 0.00 5.27
C ILE A 107 19.70 -0.06 5.39
N LEU A 108 19.07 0.98 5.91
CA LEU A 108 17.62 1.06 6.07
C LEU A 108 16.90 0.90 4.73
N PHE A 109 17.39 1.58 3.68
CA PHE A 109 16.84 1.43 2.34
C PHE A 109 17.00 -0.01 1.81
N MET A 110 18.18 -0.61 1.98
CA MET A 110 18.45 -1.97 1.51
C MET A 110 17.60 -3.02 2.24
N VAL A 111 17.47 -2.93 3.56
CA VAL A 111 16.63 -3.82 4.37
C VAL A 111 15.16 -3.68 3.95
N SER A 112 14.69 -2.45 3.73
CA SER A 112 13.33 -2.19 3.24
C SER A 112 13.09 -2.82 1.87
N CYS A 113 14.06 -2.67 0.94
CA CYS A 113 13.98 -3.29 -0.38
C CYS A 113 13.93 -4.81 -0.29
N LEU A 114 14.73 -5.41 0.60
CA LEU A 114 14.77 -6.85 0.81
C LEU A 114 13.47 -7.38 1.43
N ALA A 115 12.93 -6.67 2.42
CA ALA A 115 11.65 -7.01 3.03
C ALA A 115 10.51 -6.98 2.00
N PHE A 116 10.49 -5.95 1.14
CA PHE A 116 9.51 -5.86 0.06
C PHE A 116 9.68 -6.97 -0.97
N HIS A 117 10.92 -7.29 -1.35
CA HIS A 117 11.21 -8.40 -2.24
C HIS A 117 10.66 -9.72 -1.67
N PHE A 118 10.94 -10.05 -0.42
CA PHE A 118 10.39 -11.25 0.22
C PHE A 118 8.85 -11.24 0.25
N SER A 119 8.23 -10.07 0.48
CA SER A 119 6.78 -9.93 0.44
C SER A 119 6.17 -10.21 -0.94
N MET A 120 6.92 -10.07 -2.04
CA MET A 120 6.43 -10.37 -3.38
C MET A 120 6.40 -11.88 -3.70
N TYR A 121 7.36 -12.64 -3.17
CA TYR A 121 7.47 -14.08 -3.41
C TYR A 121 6.71 -14.92 -2.37
N GLY A 122 6.38 -14.34 -1.21
CA GLY A 122 5.58 -15.00 -0.19
C GLY A 122 4.09 -15.01 -0.51
N SER A 123 3.54 -16.15 -0.97
CA SER A 123 2.11 -16.44 -0.76
C SER A 123 1.79 -17.92 -0.79
N LYS A 124 1.56 -18.48 0.42
CA LYS A 124 0.47 -19.41 0.70
C LYS A 124 0.03 -19.23 2.16
N ASN A 125 -1.12 -18.59 2.36
CA ASN A 125 -1.95 -18.68 3.57
C ASN A 125 -1.23 -18.36 4.90
N ASN A 126 -0.96 -17.08 5.16
CA ASN A 126 -0.39 -16.66 6.43
C ASN A 126 -1.38 -16.96 7.56
N VAL A 127 -0.90 -17.60 8.63
CA VAL A 127 -1.66 -17.77 9.89
C VAL A 127 -2.22 -16.42 10.34
N LEU A 128 -1.47 -15.35 10.16
CA LEU A 128 -1.90 -13.98 10.41
C LEU A 128 -3.13 -13.57 9.58
N GLN A 129 -3.20 -13.94 8.29
CA GLN A 129 -4.37 -13.66 7.46
C GLN A 129 -5.60 -14.40 8.00
N LYS A 130 -5.45 -15.67 8.39
CA LYS A 130 -6.56 -16.43 9.02
C LYS A 130 -7.00 -15.80 10.34
N ILE A 131 -6.05 -15.33 11.15
CA ILE A 131 -6.33 -14.64 12.42
C ILE A 131 -7.07 -13.31 12.14
N LEU A 132 -6.59 -12.49 11.21
CA LEU A 132 -7.24 -11.23 10.85
C LEU A 132 -8.65 -11.43 10.28
N TYR A 133 -8.84 -12.47 9.46
CA TYR A 133 -10.19 -12.86 9.01
C TYR A 133 -11.08 -13.26 10.18
N LYS A 134 -10.56 -14.02 11.15
CA LYS A 134 -11.33 -14.42 12.34
C LYS A 134 -11.68 -13.24 13.25
N ILE A 135 -10.84 -12.22 13.28
CA ILE A 135 -11.07 -10.97 14.04
C ILE A 135 -12.05 -10.04 13.31
N GLY A 136 -12.41 -10.33 12.06
CA GLY A 136 -13.27 -9.46 11.25
C GLY A 136 -12.54 -8.18 10.80
N PHE A 137 -11.21 -8.20 10.72
CA PHE A 137 -10.41 -7.03 10.35
C PHE A 137 -10.74 -6.52 8.93
N PHE A 138 -11.20 -7.42 8.05
CA PHE A 138 -11.60 -7.10 6.68
C PHE A 138 -13.10 -6.85 6.53
N ASP A 139 -13.88 -6.93 7.61
CA ASP A 139 -15.30 -6.65 7.55
C ASP A 139 -15.55 -5.14 7.41
N ARG A 140 -16.73 -4.79 6.87
CA ARG A 140 -17.10 -3.38 6.64
C ARG A 140 -17.09 -2.62 7.97
N TYR A 141 -16.30 -1.54 8.03
CA TYR A 141 -16.28 -0.65 9.18
C TYR A 141 -17.63 0.07 9.34
N SER A 142 -18.18 0.01 10.55
CA SER A 142 -19.36 0.80 10.91
C SER A 142 -19.04 2.29 10.85
N SER A 143 -20.01 3.11 10.43
CA SER A 143 -19.89 4.57 10.43
C SER A 143 -19.48 5.13 11.81
N LEU A 144 -19.92 4.48 12.90
CA LEU A 144 -19.55 4.85 14.26
C LEU A 144 -18.05 4.63 14.52
N THR A 145 -17.48 3.52 14.04
CA THR A 145 -16.05 3.21 14.17
C THR A 145 -15.19 4.24 13.45
N ILE A 146 -15.61 4.69 12.26
CA ILE A 146 -14.92 5.71 11.47
C ILE A 146 -14.91 7.05 12.22
N TRP A 147 -16.03 7.45 12.82
CA TRP A 147 -16.11 8.65 13.66
C TRP A 147 -15.28 8.56 14.93
N CYS A 148 -15.30 7.41 15.63
CA CYS A 148 -14.44 7.18 16.79
C CYS A 148 -12.96 7.31 16.43
N LEU A 149 -12.53 6.77 15.28
CA LEU A 149 -11.15 6.86 14.82
C LEU A 149 -10.74 8.32 14.51
N GLY A 150 -11.67 9.10 13.93
CA GLY A 150 -11.51 10.54 13.74
C GLY A 150 -11.34 11.31 15.04
N LEU A 151 -12.16 11.01 16.05
CA LEU A 151 -12.05 11.62 17.38
C LEU A 151 -10.73 11.28 18.06
N VAL A 152 -10.26 10.03 17.95
CA VAL A 152 -8.94 9.64 18.47
C VAL A 152 -7.82 10.47 17.82
N GLY A 153 -7.87 10.66 16.50
CA GLY A 153 -6.91 11.53 15.80
C GLY A 153 -7.01 13.00 16.20
N LEU A 154 -8.23 13.49 16.48
CA LEU A 154 -8.45 14.84 17.01
C LEU A 154 -7.83 15.01 18.40
N PHE A 155 -8.02 14.05 19.31
CA PHE A 155 -7.41 14.07 20.64
C PHE A 155 -5.88 14.03 20.58
N ALA A 156 -5.31 13.22 19.68
CA ALA A 156 -3.87 13.19 19.45
C ALA A 156 -3.33 14.56 19.01
N ARG A 157 -4.06 15.27 18.15
CA ARG A 157 -3.70 16.62 17.71
C ARG A 157 -3.78 17.66 18.83
N LEU A 158 -4.84 17.60 19.65
CA LEU A 158 -4.99 18.50 20.81
C LEU A 158 -3.87 18.29 21.85
N HIS A 159 -3.47 17.03 22.06
CA HIS A 159 -2.35 16.69 22.94
C HIS A 159 -1.03 17.27 22.42
N LEU A 160 -0.71 17.06 21.13
CA LEU A 160 0.51 17.62 20.55
C LEU A 160 0.53 19.14 20.53
N TYR A 161 -0.62 19.80 20.34
CA TYR A 161 -0.71 21.26 20.41
C TYR A 161 -0.45 21.81 21.82
N SER A 162 -0.64 20.99 22.86
CA SER A 162 -0.45 21.38 24.26
C SER A 162 0.99 21.17 24.76
N VAL A 163 1.83 20.48 23.98
CA VAL A 163 3.23 20.21 24.32
C VAL A 163 4.09 21.06 23.38
N ASP A 164 4.67 22.13 23.91
CA ASP A 164 5.64 22.95 23.17
C ASP A 164 6.95 22.17 22.97
N ASP A 165 7.36 22.04 21.70
CA ASP A 165 8.55 21.39 21.16
C ASP A 165 8.74 19.88 21.46
N ILE A 166 8.61 19.07 20.40
CA ILE A 166 8.94 17.64 20.42
C ILE A 166 10.46 17.50 20.35
N GLU A 167 11.11 17.43 21.53
CA GLU A 167 12.55 17.21 21.62
C GLU A 167 12.99 15.89 20.95
N TYR A 168 14.24 15.88 20.45
CA TYR A 168 14.87 14.69 19.88
C TYR A 168 15.08 13.60 20.96
N GLY A 169 14.08 12.74 21.13
CA GLY A 169 14.13 11.63 22.10
C GLY A 169 12.77 11.14 22.56
N ASP A 170 11.71 11.92 22.35
CA ASP A 170 10.37 11.56 22.80
C ASP A 170 9.66 10.61 21.83
N VAL A 171 9.71 9.32 22.17
CA VAL A 171 9.07 8.24 21.40
C VAL A 171 7.54 8.35 21.44
N THR A 172 6.97 8.83 22.55
CA THR A 172 5.52 8.91 22.73
C THR A 172 4.93 10.02 21.87
N ASN A 173 5.52 11.20 21.91
CA ASN A 173 5.03 12.33 21.12
C ASN A 173 5.20 12.09 19.61
N LYS A 174 6.27 11.41 19.18
CA LYS A 174 6.43 10.98 17.77
C LYS A 174 5.43 9.91 17.34
N PHE A 175 5.08 8.99 18.25
CA PHE A 175 4.03 8.02 17.97
C PHE A 175 2.65 8.70 17.83
N MET A 176 2.35 9.66 18.71
CA MET A 176 1.13 10.47 18.65
C MET A 176 1.04 11.33 17.38
N GLU A 177 2.17 11.83 16.87
CA GLU A 177 2.24 12.52 15.58
C GLU A 177 1.71 11.65 14.42
N GLY A 178 2.04 10.35 14.44
CA GLY A 178 1.51 9.38 13.48
C GLY A 178 -0.01 9.18 13.56
N LEU A 179 -0.61 9.41 14.73
CA LEU A 179 -2.06 9.27 14.94
C LEU A 179 -2.86 10.50 14.47
N ILE A 180 -2.23 11.65 14.23
CA ILE A 180 -2.91 12.86 13.76
C ILE A 180 -3.62 12.61 12.43
N TYR A 181 -3.05 11.78 11.55
CA TYR A 181 -3.66 11.45 10.26
C TYR A 181 -5.03 10.76 10.39
N LEU A 182 -5.34 10.14 11.53
CA LEU A 182 -6.65 9.54 11.79
C LEU A 182 -7.77 10.59 11.85
N MET A 183 -7.45 11.85 12.15
CA MET A 183 -8.43 12.96 12.17
C MET A 183 -9.14 13.12 10.82
N TYR A 184 -8.49 12.74 9.72
CA TYR A 184 -9.04 12.85 8.36
C TYR A 184 -9.89 11.64 7.95
N VAL A 185 -9.96 10.58 8.76
CA VAL A 185 -10.72 9.35 8.46
C VAL A 185 -12.23 9.60 8.23
N PRO A 186 -12.91 10.47 8.99
CA PRO A 186 -14.32 10.78 8.73
C PRO A 186 -14.59 11.41 7.36
N ILE A 187 -13.61 12.05 6.72
CA ILE A 187 -13.75 12.63 5.37
C ILE A 187 -14.05 11.53 4.34
N VAL A 188 -13.56 10.31 4.58
CA VAL A 188 -13.80 9.18 3.67
C VAL A 188 -15.29 8.83 3.57
N LEU A 189 -16.12 9.15 4.58
CA LEU A 189 -17.58 8.98 4.53
C LEU A 189 -18.25 9.79 3.41
N LEU A 190 -17.64 10.89 2.96
CA LEU A 190 -18.13 11.69 1.84
C LEU A 190 -18.00 10.97 0.50
N HIS A 191 -17.17 9.92 0.42
CA HIS A 191 -16.99 9.09 -0.76
C HIS A 191 -17.39 7.62 -0.48
N PRO A 192 -18.69 7.32 -0.38
CA PRO A 192 -19.19 5.96 -0.10
C PRO A 192 -18.80 4.93 -1.18
N SER A 193 -18.42 5.39 -2.37
CA SER A 193 -17.89 4.56 -3.44
C SER A 193 -16.55 3.88 -3.11
N LEU A 194 -15.71 4.51 -2.27
CA LEU A 194 -14.42 3.93 -1.85
C LEU A 194 -14.56 2.97 -0.66
N LEU A 195 -15.60 3.14 0.16
CA LEU A 195 -15.88 2.33 1.35
C LEU A 195 -16.64 1.03 1.03
N GLY A 196 -17.04 0.82 -0.23
CA GLY A 196 -17.87 -0.31 -0.62
C GLY A 196 -19.30 -0.24 -0.07
N PHE A 197 -19.79 0.97 0.27
CA PHE A 197 -21.19 1.19 0.67
C PHE A 197 -22.16 1.16 -0.52
N ILE A 198 -21.66 1.29 -1.75
CA ILE A 198 -22.48 1.10 -2.95
C ILE A 198 -22.73 -0.40 -3.13
N GLN A 199 -23.92 -0.84 -2.72
CA GLN A 199 -24.51 -2.07 -3.23
C GLN A 199 -24.64 -1.89 -4.75
N TYR A 200 -23.81 -2.60 -5.52
CA TYR A 200 -24.10 -2.78 -6.92
C TYR A 200 -25.34 -3.69 -6.97
N ASP A 201 -26.52 -3.10 -7.20
CA ASP A 201 -27.74 -3.87 -7.39
C ASP A 201 -27.60 -4.65 -8.70
N ASP A 202 -27.23 -5.93 -8.56
CA ASP A 202 -27.05 -6.92 -9.63
C ASP A 202 -28.31 -7.09 -10.50
N ARG A 203 -29.45 -6.49 -10.12
CA ARG A 203 -30.69 -6.50 -10.93
C ARG A 203 -30.69 -5.49 -12.07
N SER A 204 -29.82 -4.49 -12.06
CA SER A 204 -29.85 -3.40 -13.06
C SER A 204 -28.97 -3.62 -14.30
N VAL A 205 -28.08 -4.63 -14.30
CA VAL A 205 -27.15 -4.89 -15.42
C VAL A 205 -27.62 -6.01 -16.37
N ILE A 206 -28.66 -6.76 -16.02
CA ILE A 206 -29.19 -7.81 -16.91
C ILE A 206 -29.95 -7.21 -18.12
N ASP A 207 -30.40 -5.95 -18.08
CA ASP A 207 -31.46 -5.50 -18.99
C ASP A 207 -31.04 -4.66 -20.22
N LYS A 208 -29.75 -4.43 -20.53
CA LYS A 208 -29.44 -3.53 -21.67
C LYS A 208 -28.36 -3.96 -22.68
N ARG A 209 -27.70 -5.12 -22.55
CA ARG A 209 -26.61 -5.48 -23.50
C ARG A 209 -26.56 -6.91 -24.03
N VAL A 210 -27.68 -7.64 -24.04
CA VAL A 210 -27.73 -8.93 -24.75
C VAL A 210 -29.08 -9.07 -25.47
N LYS A 211 -29.09 -8.95 -26.80
CA LYS A 211 -30.22 -9.44 -27.60
C LYS A 211 -30.41 -10.92 -27.26
N PRO A 212 -31.57 -11.36 -26.77
CA PRO A 212 -31.74 -12.73 -26.31
C PRO A 212 -31.61 -13.69 -27.50
N ASN A 213 -30.56 -14.53 -27.49
CA ASN A 213 -30.46 -15.64 -28.40
C ASN A 213 -31.33 -16.80 -27.85
N PRO A 214 -32.44 -17.16 -28.53
CA PRO A 214 -33.46 -18.07 -27.98
C PRO A 214 -32.92 -19.47 -27.65
N ILE A 215 -31.82 -19.88 -28.28
CA ILE A 215 -31.20 -21.19 -28.10
C ILE A 215 -30.40 -21.26 -26.79
N ARG A 216 -29.77 -20.16 -26.36
CA ARG A 216 -28.96 -20.13 -25.12
C ARG A 216 -29.86 -20.14 -23.87
N ASN A 217 -31.04 -19.53 -23.95
CA ASN A 217 -31.98 -19.43 -22.84
C ASN A 217 -32.68 -20.76 -22.53
N SER A 218 -32.96 -21.60 -23.52
CA SER A 218 -33.54 -22.93 -23.28
C SER A 218 -32.57 -23.88 -22.57
N ILE A 219 -31.27 -23.78 -22.88
CA ILE A 219 -30.19 -24.57 -22.27
C ILE A 219 -29.93 -24.10 -20.82
N LEU A 220 -29.93 -22.78 -20.57
CA LEU A 220 -29.79 -22.21 -19.23
C LEU A 220 -30.98 -22.54 -18.33
N LYS A 221 -32.21 -22.51 -18.84
CA LYS A 221 -33.42 -22.90 -18.09
C LYS A 221 -33.39 -24.39 -17.72
N LYS A 222 -32.95 -25.27 -18.64
CA LYS A 222 -32.74 -26.70 -18.37
C LYS A 222 -31.60 -26.97 -17.37
N ARG A 223 -30.56 -26.14 -17.30
CA ARG A 223 -29.48 -26.28 -16.31
C ARG A 223 -29.90 -25.79 -14.91
N MET A 224 -30.63 -24.67 -14.83
CA MET A 224 -31.14 -24.16 -13.54
C MET A 224 -32.20 -25.08 -12.93
N GLN A 225 -33.10 -25.69 -13.71
CA GLN A 225 -34.05 -26.67 -13.20
C GLN A 225 -33.38 -27.93 -12.61
N ARG A 226 -32.26 -28.40 -13.20
CA ARG A 226 -31.52 -29.56 -12.65
C ARG A 226 -30.78 -29.23 -11.35
N GLN A 227 -30.26 -28.01 -11.21
CA GLN A 227 -29.61 -27.57 -9.96
C GLN A 227 -30.60 -27.35 -8.82
N CYS A 228 -31.80 -26.82 -9.07
CA CYS A 228 -32.82 -26.72 -8.03
C CYS A 228 -33.31 -28.08 -7.54
N LEU A 229 -33.46 -29.07 -8.44
CA LEU A 229 -33.87 -30.43 -8.09
C LEU A 229 -32.84 -31.17 -7.22
N SER A 230 -31.53 -30.95 -7.42
CA SER A 230 -30.49 -31.59 -6.59
C SER A 230 -30.41 -30.96 -5.19
N VAL A 231 -30.65 -29.65 -5.07
CA VAL A 231 -30.63 -28.94 -3.78
C VAL A 231 -31.87 -29.27 -2.94
N SER A 232 -33.04 -29.47 -3.56
CA SER A 232 -34.24 -29.92 -2.84
C SER A 232 -34.12 -31.35 -2.31
N GLN A 233 -33.46 -32.26 -3.04
CA GLN A 233 -33.23 -33.64 -2.57
C GLN A 233 -32.20 -33.71 -1.42
N PHE A 234 -31.18 -32.84 -1.46
CA PHE A 234 -30.17 -32.78 -0.39
C PHE A 234 -30.76 -32.21 0.92
N LYS A 235 -31.70 -31.25 0.82
CA LYS A 235 -32.38 -30.68 1.99
C LYS A 235 -33.33 -31.68 2.65
N LEU A 236 -34.10 -32.45 1.87
CA LEU A 236 -35.00 -33.48 2.39
C LEU A 236 -34.24 -34.60 3.13
N HIS A 237 -33.08 -35.03 2.60
CA HIS A 237 -32.29 -36.10 3.22
C HIS A 237 -31.61 -35.66 4.52
N SER A 238 -31.30 -34.36 4.67
CA SER A 238 -30.75 -33.80 5.92
C SER A 238 -31.80 -33.65 7.03
N SER A 239 -33.07 -33.37 6.69
CA SER A 239 -34.17 -33.24 7.65
C SER A 239 -34.55 -34.58 8.29
N VAL A 240 -34.61 -35.66 7.50
CA VAL A 240 -34.97 -37.00 7.99
C VAL A 240 -33.90 -37.62 8.90
N LEU A 241 -32.63 -37.25 8.71
CA LEU A 241 -31.51 -37.70 9.54
C LEU A 241 -31.44 -36.97 10.90
N VAL A 242 -31.98 -35.75 11.00
CA VAL A 242 -32.08 -35.02 12.26
C VAL A 242 -33.26 -35.51 13.10
N GLU A 243 -34.42 -35.80 12.49
CA GLU A 243 -35.57 -36.37 13.22
C GLU A 243 -35.28 -37.77 13.79
N LYS A 244 -34.59 -38.65 13.04
CA LYS A 244 -34.22 -39.97 13.55
C LYS A 244 -33.18 -39.94 14.68
N LYS A 245 -32.38 -38.88 14.79
CA LYS A 245 -31.40 -38.71 15.87
C LYS A 245 -32.03 -38.21 17.17
N ILE A 246 -33.13 -37.46 17.09
CA ILE A 246 -33.87 -36.95 18.26
C ILE A 246 -34.71 -38.07 18.90
N LEU A 247 -35.26 -38.99 18.09
CA LEU A 247 -36.07 -40.12 18.58
C LEU A 247 -35.26 -41.22 19.29
N PHE A 248 -33.94 -41.32 19.06
CA PHE A 248 -33.06 -42.30 19.71
C PHE A 248 -32.47 -41.82 21.05
N MET A 249 -32.76 -40.58 21.47
CA MET A 249 -32.24 -39.97 22.70
C MET A 249 -33.33 -39.78 23.77
N SER A 250 -34.51 -40.39 23.58
CA SER A 250 -35.64 -40.35 24.53
C SER A 250 -36.28 -41.72 24.80
N ILE A 251 -35.50 -42.80 24.68
CA ILE A 251 -35.77 -44.12 25.25
C ILE A 251 -34.53 -44.51 26.06
#